data_AF-A0A7C0W7I5-F1
#
_entry.id   AF-A0A7C0W7I5-F1
#
_cell.length_a   1.000
_cell.length_b   1.000
_cell.length_c   1.000
_cell.angle_alpha   90.00
_cell.angle_beta   90.00
_cell.angle_gamma   90.00
#
_symmetry.space_group_name_H-M   'P 1'
#
loop_
_entity.id
_entity.type
_entity.pdbx_description
1 polymer ?
#
loop_
_entity_poly.entity_id
_entity_poly.type
_entity_poly.pdbx_seq_one_letter_code
_entity_poly.pdbx_strand_id
1 'polypeptide(L)'
;MIPANKFQKLKFYLNLTNPLIDRKVRVCRTYGRTVYDHLVFLERSQWWTPEELKVFQNDKLKRLIRHVYENIPYYRELFARNNLAPGDIRTAEDLHKIPVLTKYVIRKNFPDRMLAGGAEVTEDNVRRTGASTGEPLVFCG
;
A
#
# COMPACT_ATOMS: atom_id res chain seq x y z
N MET A 1 -22.06 -21.98 -0.95
CA MET A 1 -23.15 -21.44 -1.78
C MET A 1 -23.64 -20.15 -1.14
N ILE A 2 -23.12 -18.99 -1.58
CA ILE A 2 -23.41 -17.69 -0.97
C ILE A 2 -24.84 -17.27 -1.38
N PRO A 3 -25.73 -16.91 -0.44
CA PRO A 3 -27.12 -16.62 -0.77
C PRO A 3 -27.22 -15.36 -1.64
N ALA A 4 -27.96 -15.46 -2.74
CA ALA A 4 -28.19 -14.44 -3.79
C ALA A 4 -28.79 -13.10 -3.28
N ASN A 5 -29.08 -12.98 -1.99
CA ASN A 5 -29.85 -11.91 -1.39
C ASN A 5 -28.99 -10.68 -0.99
N LYS A 6 -27.66 -10.82 -0.81
CA LYS A 6 -26.79 -9.69 -0.45
C LYS A 6 -26.48 -8.75 -1.64
N PHE A 7 -26.44 -9.28 -2.86
CA PHE A 7 -26.27 -8.49 -4.09
C PHE A 7 -27.53 -7.70 -4.47
N GLN A 8 -28.72 -8.14 -4.04
CA GLN A 8 -29.96 -7.37 -4.23
C GLN A 8 -29.99 -6.10 -3.35
N LYS A 9 -29.44 -6.17 -2.12
CA LYS A 9 -29.22 -4.97 -1.29
C LYS A 9 -28.19 -4.01 -1.88
N LEU A 10 -27.19 -4.50 -2.61
CA LEU A 10 -26.24 -3.62 -3.30
C LEU A 10 -26.86 -2.93 -4.52
N LYS A 11 -27.75 -3.63 -5.25
CA LYS A 11 -28.64 -2.99 -6.23
C LYS A 11 -29.53 -1.93 -5.58
N PHE A 12 -29.93 -2.09 -4.32
CA PHE A 12 -30.66 -1.06 -3.58
C PHE A 12 -29.77 0.16 -3.31
N TYR A 13 -28.49 0.01 -2.93
CA TYR A 13 -27.57 1.16 -2.84
C TYR A 13 -27.26 1.82 -4.19
N LEU A 14 -27.34 1.07 -5.30
CA LEU A 14 -27.21 1.59 -6.66
C LEU A 14 -28.51 2.25 -7.18
N ASN A 15 -29.68 1.82 -6.72
CA ASN A 15 -31.00 2.34 -7.12
C ASN A 15 -31.58 3.37 -6.14
N LEU A 16 -31.00 3.50 -4.95
CA LEU A 16 -31.11 4.71 -4.15
C LEU A 16 -30.29 5.77 -4.90
N THR A 17 -30.93 6.41 -5.87
CA THR A 17 -30.62 7.80 -6.19
C THR A 17 -30.68 8.54 -4.86
N ASN A 18 -29.53 8.70 -4.22
CA ASN A 18 -29.39 9.50 -3.02
C ASN A 18 -30.03 10.86 -3.37
N PRO A 19 -31.16 11.24 -2.75
CA PRO A 19 -31.90 12.42 -3.19
C PRO A 19 -31.15 13.72 -2.87
N LEU A 20 -30.03 13.65 -2.14
CA LEU A 20 -29.07 14.74 -1.94
C LEU A 20 -27.94 14.76 -3.01
N ILE A 21 -27.88 13.74 -3.86
CA ILE A 21 -27.03 13.66 -5.05
C ILE A 21 -27.97 13.82 -6.25
N ASP A 22 -28.39 15.06 -6.48
CA ASP A 22 -29.17 15.44 -7.66
C ASP A 22 -28.54 14.85 -8.93
N ARG A 23 -29.38 14.48 -9.89
CA ARG A 23 -29.09 13.83 -11.19
C ARG A 23 -28.23 14.70 -12.13
N LYS A 24 -27.46 15.63 -11.58
CA LYS A 24 -26.40 16.42 -12.21
C LYS A 24 -25.05 16.30 -11.49
N VAL A 25 -24.87 15.36 -10.56
CA VAL A 25 -23.53 14.99 -10.13
C VAL A 25 -22.89 14.21 -11.27
N ARG A 26 -22.26 14.98 -12.16
CA ARG A 26 -21.02 14.63 -12.82
C ARG A 26 -20.12 14.09 -11.71
N VAL A 27 -20.24 12.79 -11.40
CA VAL A 27 -19.27 12.06 -10.58
C VAL A 27 -17.95 12.50 -11.15
N CYS A 28 -17.21 13.32 -10.39
CA CYS A 28 -16.02 13.98 -10.89
C CYS A 28 -15.23 12.89 -11.61
N ARG A 29 -15.10 13.01 -12.94
CA ARG A 29 -14.77 11.88 -13.84
C ARG A 29 -13.47 11.17 -13.40
N THR A 30 -12.68 11.85 -12.59
CA THR A 30 -11.42 11.44 -11.97
C THR A 30 -11.54 10.85 -10.55
N TYR A 31 -12.35 11.41 -9.64
CA TYR A 31 -12.35 11.02 -8.21
C TYR A 31 -13.40 9.98 -7.82
N GLY A 32 -14.58 9.95 -8.45
CA GLY A 32 -15.62 9.03 -8.01
C GLY A 32 -15.48 7.60 -8.54
N ARG A 33 -14.75 7.41 -9.64
CA ARG A 33 -14.43 6.08 -10.17
C ARG A 33 -13.49 5.32 -9.24
N THR A 34 -12.41 5.96 -8.79
CA THR A 34 -11.42 5.35 -7.88
C THR A 34 -12.06 4.94 -6.54
N VAL A 35 -12.87 5.81 -5.94
CA VAL A 35 -13.60 5.49 -4.70
C VAL A 35 -14.54 4.29 -4.89
N TYR A 36 -15.26 4.24 -6.02
CA TYR A 36 -16.14 3.12 -6.33
C TYR A 36 -15.37 1.81 -6.54
N ASP A 37 -14.25 1.84 -7.27
CA ASP A 37 -13.40 0.67 -7.48
C ASP A 37 -12.85 0.11 -6.15
N HIS A 38 -12.47 0.99 -5.22
CA HIS A 38 -12.09 0.61 -3.86
C HIS A 38 -13.26 0.00 -3.09
N LEU A 39 -14.45 0.58 -3.17
CA LEU A 39 -15.65 0.04 -2.51
C LEU A 39 -15.97 -1.37 -3.02
N VAL A 40 -16.01 -1.56 -4.34
CA VAL A 40 -16.26 -2.87 -4.96
C VAL A 40 -15.18 -3.89 -4.53
N PHE A 41 -13.92 -3.47 -4.46
CA PHE A 41 -12.84 -4.33 -3.97
C PHE A 41 -13.07 -4.74 -2.51
N LEU A 42 -13.37 -3.78 -1.61
CA LEU A 42 -13.58 -4.04 -0.18
C LEU A 42 -14.82 -4.91 0.06
N GLU A 43 -15.90 -4.68 -0.67
CA GLU A 43 -17.13 -5.45 -0.53
C GLU A 43 -16.95 -6.93 -0.85
N ARG A 44 -16.06 -7.22 -1.82
CA ARG A 44 -15.67 -8.58 -2.19
C ARG A 44 -14.64 -9.15 -1.22
N SER A 45 -13.59 -8.39 -0.91
CA SER A 45 -12.43 -8.89 -0.16
C SER A 45 -12.68 -9.08 1.33
N GLN A 46 -13.64 -8.37 1.92
CA GLN A 46 -14.00 -8.55 3.33
C GLN A 46 -14.49 -9.97 3.68
N TRP A 47 -14.92 -10.74 2.68
CA TRP A 47 -15.43 -12.12 2.84
C TRP A 47 -14.46 -13.19 2.32
N TRP A 48 -13.23 -12.81 1.96
CA TRP A 48 -12.24 -13.77 1.51
C TRP A 48 -11.87 -14.77 2.60
N THR A 49 -11.62 -15.99 2.15
CA THR A 49 -10.97 -17.03 2.96
C THR A 49 -9.53 -16.62 3.30
N PRO A 50 -8.96 -17.19 4.37
CA PRO A 50 -7.55 -16.96 4.71
C PRO A 50 -6.59 -17.26 3.53
N GLU A 51 -6.89 -18.28 2.73
CA GLU A 51 -6.10 -18.68 1.57
C GLU A 51 -6.15 -17.63 0.46
N GLU A 52 -7.34 -17.11 0.12
CA GLU A 52 -7.51 -16.04 -0.86
C GLU A 52 -6.79 -14.76 -0.42
N LEU A 53 -6.92 -14.39 0.86
CA LEU A 53 -6.22 -13.24 1.42
C LEU A 53 -4.69 -13.42 1.34
N LYS A 54 -4.18 -14.61 1.66
CA LYS A 54 -2.76 -14.92 1.58
C LYS A 54 -2.22 -14.81 0.15
N VAL A 55 -2.97 -15.32 -0.83
CA VAL A 55 -2.60 -15.17 -2.26
C VAL A 55 -2.53 -13.70 -2.66
N PHE A 56 -3.52 -12.90 -2.26
CA PHE A 56 -3.54 -11.46 -2.54
C PHE A 56 -2.37 -10.72 -1.87
N GLN A 57 -2.10 -10.99 -0.59
CA GLN A 57 -0.98 -10.40 0.14
C GLN A 57 0.37 -10.76 -0.49
N ASN A 58 0.57 -12.02 -0.88
CA ASN A 58 1.79 -12.46 -1.55
C ASN A 58 1.97 -11.79 -2.92
N ASP A 59 0.89 -11.58 -3.68
CA ASP A 59 0.98 -10.83 -4.94
C ASP A 59 1.39 -9.37 -4.71
N LYS A 60 0.78 -8.70 -3.73
CA LYS A 60 1.16 -7.34 -3.33
C LYS A 60 2.60 -7.26 -2.83
N LEU A 61 3.04 -8.24 -2.04
CA LEU A 61 4.41 -8.33 -1.53
C LEU A 61 5.42 -8.40 -2.68
N LYS A 62 5.22 -9.31 -3.65
CA LYS A 62 6.11 -9.44 -4.80
C LYS A 62 6.27 -8.13 -5.59
N ARG A 63 5.16 -7.40 -5.79
CA ARG A 63 5.17 -6.09 -6.45
C ARG A 63 5.94 -5.05 -5.64
N LEU A 64 5.73 -5.03 -4.32
CA LEU A 64 6.43 -4.12 -3.42
C LEU A 64 7.94 -4.39 -3.40
N ILE A 65 8.36 -5.66 -3.25
CA ILE A 65 9.77 -6.05 -3.24
C ILE A 65 10.47 -5.64 -4.55
N ARG A 66 9.83 -5.90 -5.70
CA ARG A 66 10.36 -5.45 -6.98
C ARG A 66 10.51 -3.93 -7.03
N HIS A 67 9.47 -3.21 -6.64
CA HIS A 67 9.48 -1.75 -6.65
C HIS A 67 10.61 -1.18 -5.78
N VAL A 68 10.78 -1.64 -4.54
CA VAL A 68 11.83 -1.12 -3.65
C VAL A 68 13.22 -1.47 -4.14
N TYR A 69 13.44 -2.66 -4.69
CA TYR A 69 14.72 -3.07 -5.26
C TYR A 69 15.12 -2.22 -6.49
N GLU A 70 14.14 -1.94 -7.36
CA GLU A 70 14.36 -1.17 -8.58
C GLU A 70 14.53 0.32 -8.29
N ASN A 71 13.82 0.88 -7.33
CA ASN A 71 13.70 2.34 -7.19
C ASN A 71 14.45 2.93 -5.99
N ILE A 72 14.78 2.16 -4.96
CA ILE A 72 15.36 2.68 -3.71
C ILE A 72 16.81 2.19 -3.54
N PRO A 73 17.81 3.09 -3.54
CA PRO A 73 19.23 2.71 -3.45
C PRO A 73 19.57 1.85 -2.24
N TYR A 74 19.03 2.17 -1.06
CA TYR A 74 19.28 1.40 0.16
C TYR A 74 18.86 -0.07 0.01
N TYR A 75 17.67 -0.35 -0.55
CA TYR A 75 17.18 -1.72 -0.69
C TYR A 75 17.94 -2.49 -1.76
N ARG A 76 18.34 -1.84 -2.86
CA ARG A 76 19.18 -2.48 -3.88
C ARG A 76 20.49 -3.00 -3.28
N GLU A 77 21.14 -2.18 -2.46
CA GLU A 77 22.37 -2.58 -1.77
C GLU A 77 22.16 -3.59 -0.65
N LEU A 78 21.07 -3.46 0.11
CA LEU A 78 20.69 -4.45 1.12
C LEU A 78 20.58 -5.84 0.49
N PHE A 79 19.89 -5.94 -0.65
CA PHE A 79 19.74 -7.20 -1.37
C PHE A 79 21.08 -7.72 -1.89
N ALA A 80 21.89 -6.86 -2.52
CA ALA A 80 23.21 -7.25 -3.00
C ALA A 80 24.13 -7.78 -1.89
N ARG A 81 24.17 -7.11 -0.72
CA ARG A 81 25.00 -7.49 0.43
C ARG A 81 24.57 -8.81 1.08
N ASN A 82 23.28 -9.14 1.02
CA ASN A 82 22.74 -10.40 1.54
C ASN A 82 22.66 -11.49 0.46
N ASN A 83 23.20 -11.24 -0.74
CA ASN A 83 23.13 -12.15 -1.88
C ASN A 83 21.69 -12.60 -2.22
N LEU A 84 20.76 -11.64 -2.19
CA LEU A 84 19.34 -11.85 -2.46
C LEU A 84 18.93 -11.19 -3.78
N ALA A 85 18.06 -11.85 -4.52
CA ALA A 85 17.31 -11.31 -5.63
C ALA A 85 15.84 -11.06 -5.24
N PRO A 86 15.13 -10.13 -5.92
CA PRO A 86 13.70 -9.91 -5.69
C PRO A 86 12.84 -11.19 -5.84
N GLY A 87 13.28 -12.13 -6.66
CA GLY A 87 12.61 -13.42 -6.88
C GLY A 87 12.69 -14.38 -5.69
N ASP A 88 13.60 -14.15 -4.74
CA ASP A 88 13.78 -14.99 -3.55
C ASP A 88 12.74 -14.73 -2.46
N ILE A 89 11.95 -13.66 -2.63
CA ILE A 89 10.87 -13.24 -1.73
C ILE A 89 9.54 -13.38 -2.46
N ARG A 90 8.89 -14.54 -2.30
CA ARG A 90 7.66 -14.89 -3.02
C ARG A 90 6.44 -14.87 -2.10
N THR A 91 6.63 -15.17 -0.82
CA THR A 91 5.56 -15.19 0.18
C THR A 91 5.97 -14.49 1.47
N ALA A 92 4.99 -14.25 2.34
CA ALA A 92 5.24 -13.66 3.67
C ALA A 92 6.26 -14.45 4.50
N GLU A 93 6.32 -15.77 4.31
CA GLU A 93 7.29 -16.63 4.98
C GLU A 93 8.74 -16.31 4.60
N ASP A 94 9.00 -15.76 3.41
CA ASP A 94 10.35 -15.41 2.96
C ASP A 94 10.90 -14.12 3.61
N LEU A 95 10.05 -13.34 4.29
CA LEU A 95 10.44 -12.04 4.86
C LEU A 95 11.57 -12.13 5.89
N HIS A 96 11.74 -13.28 6.55
CA HIS A 96 12.84 -13.51 7.49
C HIS A 96 14.23 -13.38 6.85
N LYS A 97 14.33 -13.50 5.52
CA LYS A 97 15.58 -13.32 4.76
C LYS A 97 16.02 -11.86 4.72
N ILE A 98 15.09 -10.92 4.89
CA ILE A 98 15.37 -9.48 4.83
C ILE A 98 15.63 -8.96 6.25
N PRO A 99 16.78 -8.30 6.51
CA PRO A 99 17.03 -7.68 7.80
C PRO A 99 15.98 -6.63 8.17
N VAL A 100 15.61 -6.59 9.45
CA VAL A 100 14.62 -5.63 9.97
C VAL A 100 15.15 -4.20 9.84
N LEU A 101 14.34 -3.33 9.24
CA LEU A 101 14.64 -1.90 9.14
C LEU A 101 14.43 -1.21 10.49
N THR A 102 15.50 -0.64 11.05
CA THR A 102 15.44 0.06 12.34
C THR A 102 15.36 1.58 12.15
N LYS A 103 14.83 2.29 13.16
CA LYS A 103 14.82 3.77 13.17
C LYS A 103 16.20 4.38 12.96
N TYR A 104 17.23 3.76 13.55
CA TYR A 104 18.62 4.19 13.39
C TYR A 104 19.07 4.13 11.92
N VAL A 105 18.76 3.02 11.23
CA VAL A 105 19.10 2.85 9.83
C VAL A 105 18.40 3.89 8.96
N ILE A 106 17.12 4.19 9.23
CA ILE A 106 16.40 5.23 8.49
C ILE A 106 17.07 6.59 8.68
N ARG A 107 17.33 7.02 9.93
CA ARG A 107 17.99 8.30 10.21
C ARG A 107 19.35 8.43 9.53
N LYS A 108 20.12 7.34 9.45
CA LYS A 108 21.46 7.34 8.83
C LYS A 108 21.42 7.46 7.30
N ASN A 109 20.32 7.05 6.65
CA ASN A 109 20.25 6.92 5.20
C ASN A 109 19.22 7.85 4.54
N PHE A 110 18.37 8.50 5.33
CA PHE A 110 17.40 9.49 4.83
C PHE A 110 18.05 10.89 4.75
N PRO A 111 17.79 11.67 3.69
CA PRO A 111 16.92 11.37 2.56
C PRO A 111 17.60 10.57 1.43
N ASP A 112 18.90 10.77 1.25
CA ASP A 112 19.64 10.46 0.01
C ASP A 112 19.48 9.03 -0.52
N ARG A 113 19.31 8.04 0.37
CA ARG A 113 19.34 6.62 0.01
C ARG A 113 18.03 5.89 0.29
N MET A 114 17.08 6.56 0.92
CA MET A 114 15.79 5.99 1.34
C MET A 114 14.63 6.39 0.44
N LEU A 115 14.87 7.31 -0.50
CA LEU A 115 13.87 7.77 -1.45
C LEU A 115 13.88 6.94 -2.74
N ALA A 116 12.70 6.81 -3.34
CA ALA A 116 12.57 6.26 -4.67
C ALA A 116 13.14 7.26 -5.70
N GLY A 117 13.70 6.76 -6.79
CA GLY A 117 14.21 7.60 -7.88
C GLY A 117 13.17 8.62 -8.35
N GLY A 118 13.55 9.91 -8.33
CA GLY A 118 12.68 11.01 -8.72
C GLY A 118 11.77 11.56 -7.60
N ALA A 119 11.84 11.02 -6.39
CA ALA A 119 11.16 11.62 -5.24
C ALA A 119 11.96 12.81 -4.70
N GLU A 120 11.30 13.96 -4.59
CA GLU A 120 11.86 15.17 -4.01
C GLU A 120 11.44 15.33 -2.55
N VAL A 121 12.32 15.91 -1.74
CA VAL A 121 12.01 16.28 -0.35
C VAL A 121 11.55 17.72 -0.33
N THR A 122 10.31 17.95 0.06
CA THR A 122 9.73 19.29 0.18
C THR A 122 9.12 19.47 1.56
N GLU A 123 9.00 20.71 2.03
CA GLU A 123 8.37 20.99 3.34
C GLU A 123 6.94 20.43 3.43
N ASP A 124 6.21 20.36 2.31
CA ASP A 124 4.84 19.85 2.25
C ASP A 124 4.74 18.33 2.45
N ASN A 125 5.78 17.57 2.07
CA ASN A 125 5.79 16.11 2.13
C ASN A 125 6.60 15.55 3.30
N VAL A 126 7.40 16.38 3.97
CA VAL A 126 8.19 15.96 5.13
C VAL A 126 7.28 15.79 6.34
N ARG A 127 7.35 14.61 6.95
CA ARG A 127 6.67 14.25 8.18
C ARG A 127 7.69 13.91 9.26
N ARG A 128 7.29 14.15 10.51
CA ARG A 128 8.11 13.86 11.70
C ARG A 128 7.29 13.04 12.67
N THR A 129 7.84 11.94 13.16
CA THR A 129 7.17 11.16 14.22
C THR A 129 7.30 11.89 15.56
N GLY A 130 6.24 11.87 16.37
CA GLY A 130 6.35 12.23 17.79
C GLY A 130 7.26 11.23 18.52
N ALA A 131 8.28 11.73 19.21
CA ALA A 131 9.16 10.93 20.05
C ALA A 131 9.19 11.55 21.45
N SER A 132 8.72 10.80 22.45
CA SER A 132 8.61 11.29 23.84
C SER A 132 9.95 11.34 24.58
N THR A 133 10.98 10.66 24.07
CA THR A 133 12.25 10.40 24.77
C THR A 133 13.48 10.49 23.86
N GLY A 134 13.36 10.97 22.62
CA GLY A 134 14.51 11.06 21.71
C GLY A 134 14.24 11.84 20.43
N GLU A 135 15.21 11.79 19.50
CA GLU A 135 15.13 12.51 18.23
C GLU A 135 13.94 12.04 17.37
N PRO A 136 13.16 12.94 16.75
CA PRO A 136 12.09 12.55 15.85
C PRO A 136 12.64 11.81 14.62
N LEU A 137 11.90 10.83 14.12
CA LEU A 137 12.18 10.23 12.82
C LEU A 137 11.59 11.13 11.73
N VAL A 138 12.41 11.51 10.76
CA VAL A 138 12.00 12.29 9.58
C VAL A 138 11.80 11.34 8.39
N PHE A 139 10.71 11.51 7.65
CA PHE A 139 10.39 10.73 6.46
C PHE A 139 9.46 11.53 5.52
N CYS A 140 9.32 11.11 4.26
CA CYS A 140 8.36 11.70 3.32
C CYS A 140 7.04 10.89 3.28
N GLY A 141 5.89 11.55 3.13
CA GLY A 141 4.57 10.90 3.06
C GLY A 141 3.54 11.67 2.25
#